data_AF-D3BM10-F1
#
_entry.id   AF-D3BM10-F1
#
_cell.length_a   1.000
_cell.length_b   1.000
_cell.length_c   1.000
_cell.angle_alpha   90.00
_cell.angle_beta   90.00
_cell.angle_gamma   90.00
#
_symmetry.space_group_name_H-M   'P 1'
#
loop_
_entity.id
_entity.type
_entity.pdbx_description
1 polymer ?
#
loop_
_entity_poly.entity_id
_entity_poly.type
_entity_poly.pdbx_seq_one_letter_code
_entity_poly.pdbx_strand_id
1 'polypeptide(L)'
;MALECSEHNKSHEFICYQYHPDHDQWEHIDDIKQSFNKDENNSSFINLQLKSIWESLKSSTSRYQSLSATENEIKQYFEQLHQYLIIEEQKLKRDIINDKDTIINQIDNNINHLKYIVNIIKINNSKDNNRNDSNSNDNQSTVIEDTTTQYSTTTTIMKSITSSSSLQSFILDNNQTLFNDNHDPFNIDELKNQHNNDSSLLLDIIYKYNNKFNKTDNNNNNTSSIQSSLYELSIKQPDFNQLDSIIKQSIKLDKIEPSENNEINTTTTTNNDHNKQSYIFTTHRSQGVTLINTTNNNSIEQIKLDFDIWCTYQSIVSIGEYIYIFGGYTNPNKWMKFSIKSKSIEHIGNIEGIYADYNISVCYDGKDHIYLVNGYNIKNRIDRFNIKTMQFERYHRLPDEYGQQVSTMIFKGSLYSVTYNGNKMIQFDLTNRTIENHQIDITAYSACHDNNGNFFICDVINKRFIKYNVETKQTVNLKFTPTEHPKGYAYLMYHRESSTSSFIYSFAGASFGNFKYSIEDNQSEPILEDDKFERCWCAATSIKY
;
A
#
# COMPACT_ATOMS: atom_id res chain seq x y z
N MET A 1 28.60 64.65 21.72
CA MET A 1 28.59 66.12 21.76
C MET A 1 27.50 66.53 20.76
N ALA A 2 26.27 66.73 21.23
CA ALA A 2 25.12 66.98 20.38
C ALA A 2 25.01 68.49 20.13
N LEU A 3 24.92 68.89 18.86
CA LEU A 3 24.67 70.28 18.46
C LEU A 3 23.16 70.54 18.58
N GLU A 4 22.76 71.22 19.64
CA GLU A 4 21.39 71.68 19.84
C GLU A 4 21.13 72.98 19.06
N CYS A 5 19.99 73.06 18.38
CA CYS A 5 19.52 74.30 17.78
C CYS A 5 18.97 75.22 18.88
N SER A 6 19.50 76.45 18.96
CA SER A 6 19.26 77.39 20.06
C SER A 6 17.83 77.93 20.19
N GLU A 7 16.93 77.65 19.24
CA GLU A 7 15.53 78.12 19.31
C GLU A 7 14.53 77.02 19.73
N HIS A 8 14.85 75.74 19.51
CA HIS A 8 13.92 74.65 19.79
C HIS A 8 14.66 73.52 20.51
N ASN A 9 14.57 73.54 21.84
CA ASN A 9 15.23 72.62 22.75
C ASN A 9 14.64 71.19 22.64
N LYS A 10 14.85 70.51 21.50
CA LYS A 10 14.46 69.11 21.23
C LYS A 10 15.54 68.38 20.45
N SER A 11 15.90 67.19 20.93
CA SER A 11 16.71 66.22 20.18
C SER A 11 15.93 65.71 18.98
N HIS A 12 16.57 65.66 17.80
CA HIS A 12 15.96 65.36 16.51
C HIS A 12 15.07 64.10 16.49
N GLU A 13 13.77 64.28 16.68
CA GLU A 13 12.73 63.46 16.10
C GLU A 13 12.08 64.28 14.98
N PHE A 14 12.19 63.74 13.76
CA PHE A 14 11.38 64.02 12.58
C PHE A 14 10.57 65.34 12.53
N ILE A 15 11.12 66.29 11.76
CA ILE A 15 10.42 67.31 10.96
C ILE A 15 9.49 68.25 11.75
N CYS A 16 10.04 69.41 12.11
CA CYS A 16 9.24 70.57 12.49
C CYS A 16 8.56 71.16 11.25
N TYR A 17 7.26 70.95 11.08
CA TYR A 17 6.44 71.66 10.08
C TYR A 17 6.11 73.07 10.62
N GLN A 18 7.07 73.99 10.57
CA GLN A 18 6.81 75.42 10.67
C GLN A 18 7.23 76.11 9.37
N TYR A 19 6.23 76.68 8.71
CA TYR A 19 6.30 77.38 7.43
C TYR A 19 7.23 78.60 7.56
N HIS A 20 8.44 78.50 7.00
CA HIS A 20 9.27 79.66 6.65
C HIS A 20 9.35 79.77 5.12
N PRO A 21 9.13 80.96 4.51
CA PRO A 21 9.05 81.09 3.05
C PRO A 21 10.40 81.03 2.29
N ASP A 22 11.54 80.93 2.98
CA ASP A 22 12.86 81.16 2.37
C ASP A 22 13.87 80.00 2.55
N HIS A 23 13.41 78.77 2.74
CA HIS A 23 14.29 77.59 2.61
C HIS A 23 13.82 76.71 1.45
N ASP A 24 14.65 76.61 0.41
CA ASP A 24 14.48 75.69 -0.70
C ASP A 24 14.28 74.26 -0.17
N GLN A 25 13.05 73.75 -0.29
CA GLN A 25 12.58 72.45 0.21
C GLN A 25 13.20 71.22 -0.49
N TRP A 26 14.47 71.30 -0.91
CA TRP A 26 15.15 70.26 -1.68
C TRP A 26 16.42 69.73 -1.00
N GLU A 27 16.99 70.46 -0.02
CA GLU A 27 18.17 69.97 0.72
C GLU A 27 17.86 68.69 1.52
N HIS A 28 16.65 68.57 2.09
CA HIS A 28 16.24 67.35 2.82
C HIS A 28 16.08 66.12 1.91
N ILE A 29 15.74 66.31 0.63
CA ILE A 29 15.61 65.19 -0.33
C ILE A 29 16.98 64.71 -0.78
N ASP A 30 17.93 65.62 -0.94
CA ASP A 30 19.31 65.26 -1.27
C ASP A 30 20.06 64.65 -0.09
N ASP A 31 19.77 65.06 1.14
CA ASP A 31 20.25 64.39 2.36
C ASP A 31 19.68 62.97 2.51
N ILE A 32 18.38 62.78 2.22
CA ILE A 32 17.76 61.46 2.17
C ILE A 32 18.41 60.61 1.07
N LYS A 33 18.63 61.16 -0.13
CA LYS A 33 19.33 60.45 -1.23
C LYS A 33 20.79 60.14 -0.91
N GLN A 34 21.50 61.02 -0.21
CA GLN A 34 22.88 60.74 0.22
C GLN A 34 22.92 59.66 1.30
N SER A 35 21.91 59.58 2.17
CA SER A 35 21.78 58.47 3.14
C SER A 35 21.49 57.10 2.50
N PHE A 36 20.98 57.08 1.27
CA PHE A 36 20.79 55.87 0.46
C PHE A 36 22.06 55.42 -0.28
N ASN A 37 23.01 56.34 -0.53
CA ASN A 37 24.12 56.13 -1.47
C ASN A 37 25.53 56.15 -0.83
N LYS A 38 25.67 56.32 0.48
CA LYS A 38 26.96 56.20 1.16
C LYS A 38 27.04 55.01 2.10
N ASP A 39 28.04 54.20 1.78
CA ASP A 39 28.66 53.10 2.54
C ASP A 39 28.00 51.71 2.43
N GLU A 40 28.65 50.87 1.61
CA GLU A 40 28.55 49.39 1.60
C GLU A 40 28.86 48.73 2.96
N ASN A 41 29.19 49.50 4.00
CA ASN A 41 29.49 49.02 5.35
C ASN A 41 28.56 49.53 6.46
N ASN A 42 27.54 50.34 6.15
CA ASN A 42 26.52 50.70 7.12
C ASN A 42 25.15 50.16 6.66
N SER A 43 24.67 49.14 7.36
CA SER A 43 23.35 48.56 7.15
C SER A 43 22.30 49.65 7.32
N SER A 44 21.78 50.20 6.21
CA SER A 44 20.68 51.16 6.26
C SER A 44 19.53 50.57 7.09
N PHE A 45 18.82 51.42 7.83
CA PHE A 45 17.65 51.02 8.64
C PHE A 45 16.67 50.16 7.81
N ILE A 46 16.52 50.47 6.52
CA ILE A 46 15.70 49.71 5.58
C ILE A 46 16.24 48.29 5.36
N ASN A 47 17.56 48.11 5.21
CA ASN A 47 18.15 46.76 5.08
C ASN A 47 18.01 45.94 6.37
N LEU A 48 18.14 46.57 7.54
CA LEU A 48 17.88 45.90 8.83
C LEU A 48 16.40 45.51 8.97
N GLN A 49 15.48 46.39 8.57
CA GLN A 49 14.04 46.11 8.55
C GLN A 49 13.69 44.99 7.56
N LEU A 50 14.22 45.02 6.34
CA LEU A 50 14.02 43.97 5.34
C LEU A 50 14.53 42.62 5.85
N LYS A 51 15.72 42.59 6.46
CA LYS A 51 16.26 41.37 7.08
C LYS A 51 15.39 40.88 8.24
N SER A 52 14.95 41.78 9.12
CA SER A 52 14.06 41.44 10.24
C SER A 52 12.72 40.85 9.76
N ILE A 53 12.09 41.48 8.76
CA ILE A 53 10.86 41.00 8.14
C ILE A 53 11.09 39.63 7.49
N TRP A 54 12.20 39.46 6.76
CA TRP A 54 12.53 38.20 6.12
C TRP A 54 12.72 37.05 7.13
N GLU A 55 13.48 37.29 8.21
CA GLU A 55 13.66 36.30 9.27
C GLU A 55 12.35 35.99 10.01
N SER A 56 11.51 37.01 10.22
CA SER A 56 10.17 36.83 10.80
C SER A 56 9.25 35.99 9.91
N LEU A 57 9.26 36.24 8.60
CA LEU A 57 8.52 35.44 7.62
C LEU A 57 9.02 34.01 7.59
N LYS A 58 10.33 33.81 7.60
CA LYS A 58 10.96 32.48 7.61
C LYS A 58 10.58 31.71 8.87
N SER A 59 10.73 32.32 10.04
CA SER A 59 10.36 31.74 11.34
C SER A 59 8.87 31.39 11.40
N SER A 60 8.00 32.30 10.95
CA SER A 60 6.55 32.08 10.91
C SER A 60 6.16 30.95 9.96
N THR A 61 6.81 30.86 8.80
CA THR A 61 6.59 29.80 7.81
C THR A 61 7.03 28.45 8.36
N SER A 62 8.22 28.36 8.95
CA SER A 62 8.70 27.12 9.59
C SER A 62 7.79 26.67 10.73
N ARG A 63 7.31 27.62 11.55
CA ARG A 63 6.34 27.32 12.61
C ARG A 63 5.02 26.79 12.04
N TYR A 64 4.49 27.42 10.99
CA TYR A 64 3.27 26.95 10.32
C TYR A 64 3.45 25.53 9.78
N GLN A 65 4.55 25.26 9.08
CA GLN A 65 4.86 23.93 8.54
C GLN A 65 4.96 22.87 9.65
N SER A 66 5.60 23.20 10.79
CA SER A 66 5.67 22.31 11.95
C SER A 66 4.30 22.01 12.56
N LEU A 67 3.44 23.03 12.68
CA LEU A 67 2.06 22.85 13.15
C LEU A 67 1.24 21.96 12.20
N SER A 68 1.34 22.22 10.89
CA SER A 68 0.68 21.39 9.87
C SER A 68 1.20 19.95 9.85
N ALA A 69 2.50 19.73 10.10
CA ALA A 69 3.06 18.39 10.23
C ALA A 69 2.47 17.65 11.44
N THR A 70 2.40 18.32 12.60
CA THR A 70 1.81 17.77 13.83
C THR A 70 0.33 17.45 13.64
N GLU A 71 -0.43 18.34 12.99
CA GLU A 71 -1.84 18.12 12.63
C GLU A 71 -1.99 16.87 11.74
N ASN A 72 -1.12 16.71 10.74
CA ASN A 72 -1.13 15.53 9.87
C ASN A 72 -0.78 14.23 10.61
N GLU A 73 0.12 14.25 11.59
CA GLU A 73 0.44 13.07 12.42
C GLU A 73 -0.76 12.64 13.27
N ILE A 74 -1.46 13.60 13.88
CA ILE A 74 -2.70 13.34 14.61
C ILE A 74 -3.72 12.68 13.68
N LYS A 75 -3.90 13.23 12.48
CA LYS A 75 -4.81 12.66 11.47
C LYS A 75 -4.43 11.23 11.09
N GLN A 76 -3.16 10.97 10.80
CA GLN A 76 -2.67 9.64 10.42
C GLN A 76 -2.85 8.62 11.54
N TYR A 77 -2.66 9.00 12.80
CA TYR A 77 -2.89 8.13 13.94
C TYR A 77 -4.34 7.64 14.00
N PHE A 78 -5.31 8.56 13.91
CA PHE A 78 -6.72 8.19 13.93
C PHE A 78 -7.17 7.44 12.67
N GLU A 79 -6.53 7.69 11.52
CA GLU A 79 -6.76 6.93 10.30
C GLU A 79 -6.34 5.46 10.45
N GLN A 80 -5.19 5.19 11.10
CA GLN A 80 -4.77 3.82 11.42
C GLN A 80 -5.74 3.11 12.36
N LEU A 81 -6.21 3.80 13.40
CA LEU A 81 -7.20 3.24 14.31
C LEU A 81 -8.51 2.92 13.59
N HIS A 82 -8.96 3.81 12.71
CA HIS A 82 -10.15 3.58 11.89
C HIS A 82 -9.99 2.38 10.94
N GLN A 83 -8.84 2.25 10.27
CA GLN A 83 -8.54 1.09 9.42
C GLN A 83 -8.56 -0.23 10.21
N TYR A 84 -8.01 -0.24 11.42
CA TYR A 84 -8.07 -1.41 12.30
C TYR A 84 -9.51 -1.81 12.62
N LEU A 85 -10.37 -0.84 12.96
CA LEU A 85 -11.79 -1.10 13.24
C LEU A 85 -12.53 -1.66 12.02
N ILE A 86 -12.26 -1.16 10.81
CA ILE A 86 -12.82 -1.70 9.56
C ILE A 86 -12.41 -3.16 9.36
N ILE A 87 -11.15 -3.51 9.63
CA ILE A 87 -10.67 -4.89 9.47
C ILE A 87 -11.39 -5.84 10.44
N GLU A 88 -11.54 -5.46 11.71
CA GLU A 88 -12.27 -6.27 12.68
C GLU A 88 -13.77 -6.38 12.33
N GLU A 89 -14.38 -5.32 11.78
CA GLU A 89 -15.74 -5.38 11.25
C GLU A 89 -15.87 -6.42 10.12
N GLN A 90 -14.96 -6.38 9.13
CA GLN A 90 -14.99 -7.33 8.00
C GLN A 90 -14.76 -8.77 8.46
N LYS A 91 -13.89 -8.97 9.44
CA LYS A 91 -13.62 -10.28 10.03
C LYS A 91 -14.86 -10.89 10.69
N LEU A 92 -15.66 -10.10 11.42
CA LEU A 92 -16.93 -10.55 11.99
C LEU A 92 -17.97 -10.86 10.90
N LYS A 93 -17.95 -10.12 9.78
CA LYS A 93 -18.90 -10.30 8.67
C LYS A 93 -18.53 -11.46 7.74
N ARG A 94 -17.28 -11.89 7.70
CA ARG A 94 -16.75 -12.82 6.69
C ARG A 94 -17.56 -14.12 6.59
N ASP A 95 -17.80 -14.78 7.72
CA ASP A 95 -18.47 -16.08 7.71
C ASP A 95 -19.96 -15.94 7.32
N ILE A 96 -20.61 -14.84 7.73
CA ILE A 96 -21.97 -14.48 7.29
C ILE A 96 -22.02 -14.23 5.77
N ILE A 97 -21.01 -13.55 5.21
CA ILE A 97 -20.93 -13.28 3.77
C ILE A 97 -20.75 -14.61 3.02
N ASN A 98 -19.84 -15.47 3.46
CA ASN A 98 -19.61 -16.78 2.82
C ASN A 98 -20.88 -17.65 2.83
N ASP A 99 -21.63 -17.65 3.93
CA ASP A 99 -22.90 -18.38 4.01
C ASP A 99 -23.96 -17.77 3.10
N LYS A 100 -24.05 -16.43 3.02
CA LYS A 100 -24.95 -15.74 2.08
C LYS A 100 -24.62 -16.09 0.64
N ASP A 101 -23.34 -16.11 0.27
CA ASP A 101 -22.90 -16.46 -1.08
C ASP A 101 -23.20 -17.93 -1.39
N THR A 102 -23.03 -18.82 -0.41
CA THR A 102 -23.41 -20.23 -0.54
C THR A 102 -24.92 -20.39 -0.78
N ILE A 103 -25.74 -19.64 -0.04
CA ILE A 103 -27.20 -19.63 -0.21
C ILE A 103 -27.60 -19.05 -1.57
N ILE A 104 -26.95 -17.97 -2.02
CA ILE A 104 -27.17 -17.36 -3.34
C ILE A 104 -26.89 -18.40 -4.44
N ASN A 105 -25.74 -19.07 -4.38
CA ASN A 105 -25.38 -20.09 -5.36
C ASN A 105 -26.37 -21.27 -5.38
N GLN A 106 -26.87 -21.68 -4.21
CA GLN A 106 -27.90 -22.71 -4.12
C GLN A 106 -29.23 -22.26 -4.70
N ILE A 107 -29.64 -21.03 -4.46
CA ILE A 107 -30.87 -20.45 -5.03
C ILE A 107 -30.75 -20.38 -6.55
N ASP A 108 -29.63 -19.89 -7.07
CA ASP A 108 -29.40 -19.81 -8.52
C ASP A 108 -29.39 -21.20 -9.17
N ASN A 109 -28.76 -22.19 -8.54
CA ASN A 109 -28.82 -23.58 -8.98
C ASN A 109 -30.25 -24.12 -9.00
N ASN A 110 -31.01 -23.95 -7.90
CA ASN A 110 -32.40 -24.40 -7.81
C ASN A 110 -33.31 -23.71 -8.83
N ILE A 111 -33.11 -22.41 -9.08
CA ILE A 111 -33.83 -21.66 -10.11
C ILE A 111 -33.51 -22.21 -11.50
N ASN A 112 -32.24 -22.54 -11.77
CA ASN A 112 -31.87 -23.18 -13.02
C ASN A 112 -32.50 -24.57 -13.17
N HIS A 113 -32.52 -25.40 -12.12
CA HIS A 113 -33.26 -26.68 -12.14
C HIS A 113 -34.73 -26.47 -12.45
N LEU A 114 -35.37 -25.49 -11.79
CA LEU A 114 -36.78 -25.18 -11.96
C LEU A 114 -37.10 -24.71 -13.39
N LYS A 115 -36.25 -23.86 -14.00
CA LYS A 115 -36.39 -23.43 -15.40
C LYS A 115 -36.46 -24.63 -16.35
N TYR A 116 -35.58 -25.62 -16.17
CA TYR A 116 -35.57 -26.81 -17.01
C TYR A 116 -36.85 -27.65 -16.82
N ILE A 117 -37.28 -27.84 -15.58
CA ILE A 117 -38.52 -28.60 -15.27
C ILE A 117 -39.74 -27.90 -15.85
N VAL A 118 -39.88 -26.58 -15.66
CA VAL A 118 -41.00 -25.79 -16.19
C VAL A 118 -41.05 -25.91 -17.71
N ASN A 119 -39.90 -25.85 -18.39
CA ASN A 119 -39.85 -26.03 -19.84
C ASN A 119 -40.27 -27.44 -20.26
N ILE A 120 -39.84 -28.50 -19.56
CA ILE A 120 -40.30 -29.88 -19.82
C ILE A 120 -41.83 -29.97 -19.71
N ILE A 121 -42.42 -29.36 -18.68
CA ILE A 121 -43.87 -29.34 -18.46
C ILE A 121 -44.57 -28.57 -19.60
N LYS A 122 -44.07 -27.39 -19.99
CA LYS A 122 -44.60 -26.63 -21.13
C LYS A 122 -44.60 -27.46 -22.43
N ILE A 123 -43.51 -28.17 -22.70
CA ILE A 123 -43.37 -29.04 -23.89
C ILE A 123 -44.33 -30.23 -23.83
N ASN A 124 -44.53 -30.83 -22.67
CA ASN A 124 -45.50 -31.92 -22.51
C ASN A 124 -46.94 -31.44 -22.71
N ASN A 125 -47.30 -30.29 -22.13
CA ASN A 125 -48.67 -29.75 -22.20
C ASN A 125 -49.03 -29.19 -23.59
N SER A 126 -48.08 -28.58 -24.30
CA SER A 126 -48.28 -28.14 -25.70
C SER A 126 -48.59 -29.30 -26.65
N LYS A 127 -48.20 -30.54 -26.31
CA LYS A 127 -48.50 -31.74 -27.09
C LYS A 127 -49.93 -32.25 -26.90
N ASP A 128 -50.50 -32.11 -25.71
CA ASP A 128 -51.89 -32.52 -25.44
C ASP A 128 -52.92 -31.60 -26.10
N ASN A 129 -52.59 -30.32 -26.29
CA ASN A 129 -53.49 -29.34 -26.93
C ASN A 129 -53.52 -29.41 -28.47
N ASN A 130 -52.56 -30.08 -29.12
CA ASN A 130 -52.56 -30.23 -30.59
C ASN A 130 -53.51 -31.35 -31.10
N ARG A 131 -54.29 -31.98 -30.21
CA ARG A 131 -55.29 -32.99 -30.61
C ARG A 131 -56.72 -32.47 -30.73
N ASN A 132 -57.04 -31.25 -30.30
CA ASN A 132 -58.35 -30.64 -30.51
C ASN A 132 -58.21 -29.16 -30.86
N ASP A 133 -58.99 -28.74 -31.85
CA ASP A 133 -59.20 -27.39 -32.37
C ASP A 133 -58.20 -26.82 -33.38
N SER A 134 -58.49 -27.19 -34.63
CA SER A 134 -58.57 -26.24 -35.74
C SER A 134 -59.50 -25.06 -35.35
N ASN A 135 -58.95 -23.97 -34.80
CA ASN A 135 -59.50 -22.65 -35.09
C ASN A 135 -58.49 -21.53 -34.83
N SER A 136 -58.24 -20.81 -35.93
CA SER A 136 -57.65 -19.48 -36.04
C SER A 136 -57.95 -18.57 -34.85
N ASN A 137 -56.90 -17.94 -34.30
CA ASN A 137 -56.81 -16.48 -34.38
C ASN A 137 -55.37 -16.02 -34.10
N ASP A 138 -54.78 -15.45 -35.15
CA ASP A 138 -53.61 -14.58 -35.08
C ASP A 138 -53.86 -13.47 -34.05
N ASN A 139 -53.19 -13.56 -32.90
CA ASN A 139 -52.91 -12.39 -32.09
C ASN A 139 -51.40 -12.23 -32.05
N GLN A 140 -50.95 -11.19 -32.75
CA GLN A 140 -49.58 -10.69 -32.79
C GLN A 140 -48.94 -10.73 -31.39
N SER A 141 -47.93 -11.59 -31.21
CA SER A 141 -47.00 -11.43 -30.09
C SER A 141 -46.22 -10.15 -30.34
N THR A 142 -46.52 -9.10 -29.58
CA THR A 142 -45.64 -7.95 -29.46
C THR A 142 -44.28 -8.46 -28.99
N VAL A 143 -43.27 -8.29 -29.84
CA VAL A 143 -41.86 -8.50 -29.50
C VAL A 143 -41.52 -7.49 -28.40
N ILE A 144 -41.62 -7.93 -27.15
CA ILE A 144 -41.11 -7.18 -25.99
C ILE A 144 -39.62 -7.52 -25.92
N GLU A 145 -38.78 -6.48 -25.95
CA GLU A 145 -37.34 -6.58 -25.81
C GLU A 145 -36.95 -7.43 -24.59
N ASP A 146 -35.87 -8.18 -24.74
CA ASP A 146 -35.30 -9.05 -23.73
C ASP A 146 -34.87 -8.26 -22.49
N THR A 147 -35.78 -8.13 -21.53
CA THR A 147 -35.58 -7.43 -20.25
C THR A 147 -34.85 -8.30 -19.23
N THR A 148 -34.23 -9.43 -19.61
CA THR A 148 -33.43 -10.26 -18.71
C THR A 148 -32.33 -9.49 -17.98
N THR A 149 -31.87 -8.37 -18.54
CA THR A 149 -30.93 -7.44 -17.87
C THR A 149 -31.52 -6.75 -16.63
N GLN A 150 -32.84 -6.51 -16.56
CA GLN A 150 -33.49 -5.88 -15.40
C GLN A 150 -33.70 -6.84 -14.21
N TYR A 151 -33.72 -8.16 -14.43
CA TYR A 151 -33.93 -9.19 -13.39
C TYR A 151 -32.63 -9.85 -12.90
N SER A 152 -31.46 -9.35 -13.30
CA SER A 152 -30.15 -9.98 -13.08
C SER A 152 -29.62 -9.97 -11.64
N THR A 153 -30.45 -9.72 -10.62
CA THR A 153 -30.02 -9.80 -9.22
C THR A 153 -30.79 -10.89 -8.48
N THR A 154 -30.08 -11.85 -7.89
CA THR A 154 -30.64 -12.93 -7.06
C THR A 154 -31.57 -12.37 -5.97
N THR A 155 -31.30 -11.15 -5.48
CA THR A 155 -32.16 -10.40 -4.54
C THR A 155 -33.60 -10.20 -5.04
N THR A 156 -33.79 -9.90 -6.33
CA THR A 156 -35.13 -9.69 -6.92
C THR A 156 -35.88 -11.02 -7.02
N ILE A 157 -35.17 -12.09 -7.38
CA ILE A 157 -35.71 -13.46 -7.42
C ILE A 157 -36.12 -13.90 -6.01
N MET A 158 -35.27 -13.70 -5.00
CA MET A 158 -35.58 -14.00 -3.60
C MET A 158 -36.82 -13.27 -3.12
N LYS A 159 -36.93 -11.97 -3.42
CA LYS A 159 -38.12 -11.19 -3.08
C LYS A 159 -39.38 -11.78 -3.71
N SER A 160 -39.32 -12.13 -5.00
CA SER A 160 -40.43 -12.77 -5.69
C SER A 160 -40.82 -14.11 -5.04
N ILE A 161 -39.85 -14.99 -4.76
CA ILE A 161 -40.07 -16.26 -4.06
C ILE A 161 -40.81 -16.05 -2.73
N THR A 162 -40.38 -15.07 -1.93
CA THR A 162 -41.01 -14.80 -0.62
C THR A 162 -42.39 -14.17 -0.74
N SER A 163 -42.68 -13.46 -1.83
CA SER A 163 -43.98 -12.82 -2.07
C SER A 163 -45.00 -13.75 -2.71
N SER A 164 -44.55 -14.80 -3.39
CA SER A 164 -45.43 -15.78 -4.03
C SER A 164 -46.00 -16.74 -2.99
N SER A 165 -47.33 -16.93 -3.02
CA SER A 165 -48.03 -17.83 -2.10
C SER A 165 -47.82 -19.32 -2.42
N SER A 166 -47.39 -19.63 -3.64
CA SER A 166 -47.14 -20.98 -4.11
C SER A 166 -46.09 -21.01 -5.22
N LEU A 167 -45.56 -22.20 -5.53
CA LEU A 167 -44.70 -22.41 -6.69
C LEU A 167 -45.40 -22.05 -8.00
N GLN A 168 -46.70 -22.36 -8.11
CA GLN A 168 -47.47 -22.07 -9.31
C GLN A 168 -47.64 -20.57 -9.53
N SER A 169 -47.98 -19.81 -8.48
CA SER A 169 -48.06 -18.35 -8.57
C SER A 169 -46.69 -17.76 -8.90
N PHE A 170 -45.61 -18.27 -8.31
CA PHE A 170 -44.25 -17.83 -8.63
C PHE A 170 -43.90 -18.01 -10.11
N ILE A 171 -44.21 -19.18 -10.68
CA ILE A 171 -43.96 -19.45 -12.10
C ILE A 171 -44.79 -18.51 -12.99
N LEU A 172 -46.07 -18.29 -12.65
CA LEU A 172 -46.97 -17.43 -13.42
C LEU A 172 -46.52 -15.96 -13.39
N ASP A 173 -46.22 -15.44 -12.20
CA ASP A 173 -45.80 -14.05 -11.99
C ASP A 173 -44.47 -13.73 -12.69
N ASN A 174 -43.64 -14.75 -12.92
CA ASN A 174 -42.33 -14.64 -13.57
C ASN A 174 -42.28 -15.27 -14.97
N ASN A 175 -43.42 -15.57 -15.59
CA ASN A 175 -43.45 -16.27 -16.88
C ASN A 175 -42.88 -15.43 -18.03
N GLN A 176 -43.04 -14.12 -17.98
CA GLN A 176 -42.51 -13.21 -19.01
C GLN A 176 -41.03 -12.87 -18.84
N THR A 177 -40.44 -13.19 -17.68
CA THR A 177 -39.06 -12.82 -17.34
C THR A 177 -38.20 -14.05 -17.13
N LEU A 178 -38.37 -14.74 -15.99
CA LEU A 178 -37.53 -15.84 -15.54
C LEU A 178 -37.78 -17.13 -16.32
N PHE A 179 -39.03 -17.35 -16.77
CA PHE A 179 -39.47 -18.54 -17.50
C PHE A 179 -39.92 -18.24 -18.94
N ASN A 180 -39.45 -17.14 -19.52
CA ASN A 180 -39.85 -16.72 -20.87
C ASN A 180 -39.47 -17.76 -21.93
N ASP A 181 -40.31 -17.89 -22.96
CA ASP A 181 -40.21 -18.91 -24.03
C ASP A 181 -38.98 -18.72 -24.93
N ASN A 182 -38.34 -17.54 -24.89
CA ASN A 182 -37.07 -17.30 -25.58
C ASN A 182 -35.88 -18.01 -24.92
N HIS A 183 -36.03 -18.47 -23.67
CA HIS A 183 -35.02 -19.30 -23.04
C HIS A 183 -35.30 -20.77 -23.38
N ASP A 184 -34.67 -21.23 -24.46
CA ASP A 184 -34.72 -22.62 -24.90
C ASP A 184 -33.44 -23.38 -24.46
N PRO A 185 -33.40 -23.94 -23.23
CA PRO A 185 -32.26 -24.67 -22.72
C PRO A 185 -31.98 -25.99 -23.46
N PHE A 186 -32.92 -26.48 -24.28
CA PHE A 186 -32.81 -27.78 -24.95
C PHE A 186 -32.61 -27.67 -26.46
N ASN A 187 -32.71 -26.47 -27.03
CA ASN A 187 -32.79 -26.22 -28.46
C ASN A 187 -33.90 -27.09 -29.10
N ILE A 188 -35.12 -26.90 -28.61
CA ILE A 188 -36.34 -27.61 -28.98
C ILE A 188 -36.58 -27.58 -30.49
N ASP A 189 -36.29 -26.48 -31.17
CA ASP A 189 -36.48 -26.39 -32.62
C ASP A 189 -35.51 -27.31 -33.38
N GLU A 190 -34.26 -27.41 -32.92
CA GLU A 190 -33.31 -28.39 -33.45
C GLU A 190 -33.75 -29.84 -33.14
N LEU A 191 -34.23 -30.08 -31.92
CA LEU A 191 -34.68 -31.40 -31.48
C LEU A 191 -35.95 -31.88 -32.22
N LYS A 192 -36.89 -30.98 -32.53
CA LYS A 192 -38.08 -31.28 -33.33
C LYS A 192 -37.72 -31.74 -34.74
N ASN A 193 -36.63 -31.23 -35.32
CA ASN A 193 -36.15 -31.65 -36.63
C ASN A 193 -35.46 -33.03 -36.62
N GLN A 194 -34.99 -33.49 -35.46
CA GLN A 194 -34.24 -34.73 -35.30
C GLN A 194 -35.13 -35.94 -34.95
N HIS A 195 -36.34 -35.71 -34.44
CA HIS A 195 -37.23 -36.76 -33.93
C HIS A 195 -38.56 -36.79 -34.67
N ASN A 196 -38.91 -37.95 -35.24
CA ASN A 196 -40.18 -38.15 -35.97
C ASN A 196 -41.38 -38.51 -35.06
N ASN A 197 -41.16 -38.71 -33.75
CA ASN A 197 -42.21 -39.07 -32.80
C ASN A 197 -42.04 -38.28 -31.49
N ASP A 198 -43.14 -37.72 -31.00
CA ASP A 198 -43.22 -36.93 -29.78
C ASP A 198 -42.72 -37.65 -28.52
N SER A 199 -42.84 -38.99 -28.50
CA SER A 199 -42.36 -39.82 -27.39
C SER A 199 -40.83 -39.91 -27.34
N SER A 200 -40.15 -39.96 -28.50
CA SER A 200 -38.68 -39.99 -28.54
C SER A 200 -38.09 -38.62 -28.22
N LEU A 201 -38.75 -37.54 -28.65
CA LEU A 201 -38.40 -36.17 -28.30
C LEU A 201 -38.47 -35.92 -26.78
N LEU A 202 -39.57 -36.33 -26.14
CA LEU A 202 -39.73 -36.17 -24.68
C LEU A 202 -38.68 -36.98 -23.91
N LEU A 203 -38.41 -38.22 -24.35
CA LEU A 203 -37.40 -39.08 -23.74
C LEU A 203 -35.99 -38.47 -23.86
N ASP A 204 -35.65 -37.87 -25.00
CA ASP A 204 -34.36 -37.21 -25.22
C ASP A 204 -34.21 -35.94 -24.36
N ILE A 205 -35.28 -35.15 -24.21
CA ILE A 205 -35.28 -33.98 -23.30
C ILE A 205 -35.08 -34.43 -21.84
N ILE A 206 -35.77 -35.47 -21.39
CA ILE A 206 -35.62 -36.05 -20.05
C ILE A 206 -34.19 -36.60 -19.86
N TYR A 207 -33.65 -37.26 -20.88
CA TYR A 207 -32.29 -37.78 -20.87
C TYR A 207 -31.24 -36.65 -20.78
N LYS A 208 -31.42 -35.56 -21.53
CA LYS A 208 -30.56 -34.35 -21.47
C LYS A 208 -30.65 -33.68 -20.10
N TYR A 209 -31.85 -33.56 -19.52
CA TYR A 209 -32.05 -33.06 -18.16
C TYR A 209 -31.29 -33.90 -17.13
N ASN A 210 -31.50 -35.23 -17.14
CA ASN A 210 -30.83 -36.15 -16.23
C ASN A 210 -29.31 -36.14 -16.42
N ASN A 211 -28.80 -36.04 -17.65
CA ASN A 211 -27.36 -35.91 -17.87
C ASN A 211 -26.77 -34.60 -17.36
N LYS A 212 -27.55 -33.52 -17.33
CA LYS A 212 -27.08 -32.22 -16.84
C LYS A 212 -27.08 -32.15 -15.32
N PHE A 213 -28.08 -32.73 -14.67
CA PHE A 213 -28.30 -32.57 -13.24
C PHE A 213 -28.07 -33.84 -12.40
N ASN A 214 -27.94 -35.02 -13.02
CA ASN A 214 -27.67 -36.29 -12.30
C ASN A 214 -26.29 -36.91 -12.60
N LYS A 215 -25.42 -36.30 -13.43
CA LYS A 215 -24.06 -36.81 -13.71
C LYS A 215 -22.97 -36.30 -12.77
N THR A 216 -23.27 -36.23 -11.47
CA THR A 216 -22.32 -36.35 -10.36
C THR A 216 -23.14 -36.19 -9.10
N ASP A 217 -23.40 -37.29 -8.39
CA ASP A 217 -23.44 -37.36 -6.92
C ASP A 217 -23.78 -38.78 -6.46
N ASN A 218 -22.86 -39.72 -6.73
CA ASN A 218 -22.77 -40.96 -5.95
C ASN A 218 -22.06 -40.73 -4.59
N ASN A 219 -21.89 -39.48 -4.18
CA ASN A 219 -21.41 -39.06 -2.86
C ASN A 219 -22.08 -37.73 -2.49
N ASN A 220 -23.40 -37.76 -2.26
CA ASN A 220 -24.08 -37.03 -1.18
C ASN A 220 -25.60 -37.10 -1.37
N ASN A 221 -26.20 -38.19 -0.87
CA ASN A 221 -27.53 -38.11 -0.25
C ASN A 221 -27.46 -37.33 1.07
N ASN A 222 -26.90 -36.13 0.98
CA ASN A 222 -27.04 -35.10 1.97
C ASN A 222 -27.96 -34.07 1.30
N THR A 223 -29.27 -34.29 1.35
CA THR A 223 -30.09 -33.60 2.37
C THR A 223 -29.38 -33.45 3.72
N SER A 224 -28.16 -32.91 3.74
CA SER A 224 -27.70 -32.17 4.89
C SER A 224 -28.56 -30.95 4.81
N SER A 225 -29.58 -30.90 5.66
CA SER A 225 -30.01 -29.65 6.25
C SER A 225 -28.80 -28.74 6.25
N ILE A 226 -28.84 -27.63 5.51
CA ILE A 226 -27.92 -26.51 5.77
C ILE A 226 -28.04 -26.37 7.28
N GLN A 227 -27.01 -26.79 8.00
CA GLN A 227 -27.03 -26.79 9.44
C GLN A 227 -27.10 -25.30 9.72
N SER A 228 -28.31 -24.79 10.02
CA SER A 228 -28.58 -23.37 9.96
C SER A 228 -27.59 -22.73 10.92
N SER A 229 -26.57 -22.08 10.36
CA SER A 229 -25.61 -21.31 11.10
C SER A 229 -26.41 -20.15 11.68
N LEU A 230 -26.93 -20.35 12.88
CA LEU A 230 -27.64 -19.33 13.62
C LEU A 230 -26.59 -18.38 14.16
N TYR A 231 -26.44 -17.25 13.48
CA TYR A 231 -25.59 -16.16 13.94
C TYR A 231 -26.32 -15.38 15.04
N GLU A 232 -25.83 -15.46 16.26
CA GLU A 232 -26.28 -14.61 17.36
C GLU A 232 -25.27 -13.47 17.57
N LEU A 233 -25.74 -12.24 17.41
CA LEU A 233 -24.93 -11.05 17.63
C LEU A 233 -25.10 -10.57 19.07
N SER A 234 -24.10 -10.83 19.91
CA SER A 234 -24.02 -10.26 21.26
C SER A 234 -23.19 -8.99 21.25
N ILE A 235 -23.84 -7.83 21.44
CA ILE A 235 -23.16 -6.54 21.55
C ILE A 235 -23.12 -6.14 23.01
N LYS A 236 -21.92 -6.02 23.56
CA LYS A 236 -21.71 -5.26 24.79
C LYS A 236 -21.36 -3.83 24.41
N GLN A 237 -21.98 -2.86 25.08
CA GLN A 237 -21.60 -1.47 24.93
C GLN A 237 -20.10 -1.34 25.25
N PRO A 238 -19.29 -0.74 24.38
CA PRO A 238 -17.89 -0.48 24.68
C PRO A 238 -17.77 0.34 25.95
N ASP A 239 -16.82 0.00 26.82
CA ASP A 239 -16.45 0.87 27.92
C ASP A 239 -15.66 2.06 27.35
N PHE A 240 -16.38 3.13 27.03
CA PHE A 240 -15.78 4.33 26.48
C PHE A 240 -14.82 5.01 27.45
N ASN A 241 -14.92 4.78 28.77
CA ASN A 241 -13.96 5.32 29.73
C ASN A 241 -12.63 4.57 29.63
N GLN A 242 -12.69 3.25 29.51
CA GLN A 242 -11.49 2.44 29.27
C GLN A 242 -10.86 2.78 27.91
N LEU A 243 -11.68 2.92 26.87
CA LEU A 243 -11.20 3.29 25.53
C LEU A 243 -10.59 4.70 25.52
N ASP A 244 -11.22 5.67 26.17
CA ASP A 244 -10.70 7.03 26.32
C ASP A 244 -9.37 7.02 27.09
N SER A 245 -9.25 6.19 28.15
CA SER A 245 -7.98 6.00 28.85
C SER A 245 -6.89 5.43 27.95
N ILE A 246 -7.21 4.45 27.10
CA ILE A 246 -6.27 3.88 26.13
C ILE A 246 -5.86 4.94 25.10
N ILE A 247 -6.82 5.69 24.56
CA ILE A 247 -6.55 6.75 23.57
C ILE A 247 -5.64 7.81 24.19
N LYS A 248 -5.96 8.31 25.39
CA LYS A 248 -5.15 9.32 26.09
C LYS A 248 -3.73 8.85 26.44
N GLN A 249 -3.54 7.55 26.70
CA GLN A 249 -2.22 6.97 26.91
C GLN A 249 -1.46 6.77 25.59
N SER A 250 -2.17 6.58 24.49
CA SER A 250 -1.58 6.28 23.17
C SER A 250 -1.20 7.50 22.35
N ILE A 251 -1.89 8.63 22.54
CA ILE A 251 -1.59 9.89 21.84
C ILE A 251 -1.80 11.06 22.81
N LYS A 252 -0.79 11.93 22.88
CA LYS A 252 -0.81 13.14 23.71
C LYS A 252 -0.18 14.29 22.93
N LEU A 253 -0.85 15.44 22.96
CA LEU A 253 -0.33 16.68 22.39
C LEU A 253 0.04 17.62 23.54
N ASP A 254 1.34 17.82 23.75
CA ASP A 254 1.86 18.74 24.75
C ASP A 254 2.31 20.04 24.07
N LYS A 255 1.79 21.17 24.56
CA LYS A 255 2.27 22.50 24.15
C LYS A 255 3.53 22.82 24.96
N ILE A 256 4.69 22.70 24.34
CA ILE A 256 5.96 23.11 24.95
C ILE A 256 6.04 24.64 24.83
N GLU A 257 5.91 25.35 25.94
CA GLU A 257 6.17 26.79 25.96
C GLU A 257 7.69 27.03 25.96
N PRO A 258 8.20 27.98 25.15
CA PRO A 258 9.61 28.31 25.18
C PRO A 258 9.93 28.92 26.55
N SER A 259 10.70 28.19 27.36
CA SER A 259 11.20 28.71 28.63
C SER A 259 12.17 29.85 28.35
N GLU A 260 11.77 31.07 28.68
CA GLU A 260 12.68 32.19 28.91
C GLU A 260 13.54 31.85 30.14
N ASN A 261 14.65 31.13 29.94
CA ASN A 261 15.85 31.13 30.76
C ASN A 261 16.84 30.11 30.20
N ASN A 262 17.76 30.61 29.37
CA ASN A 262 19.01 29.92 29.07
C ASN A 262 19.91 29.99 30.30
N GLU A 263 19.77 29.02 31.21
CA GLU A 263 20.91 28.55 31.98
C GLU A 263 21.05 27.04 31.76
N ILE A 264 22.20 26.69 31.19
CA ILE A 264 22.69 25.34 30.99
C ILE A 264 22.86 24.72 32.39
N ASN A 265 21.84 24.01 32.86
CA ASN A 265 21.99 23.03 33.91
C ASN A 265 21.51 21.68 33.39
N THR A 266 22.49 20.86 33.04
CA THR A 266 22.38 19.43 32.83
C THR A 266 21.90 18.75 34.11
N THR A 267 20.59 18.69 34.30
CA THR A 267 19.96 17.75 35.23
C THR A 267 18.96 16.90 34.47
N THR A 268 19.38 15.65 34.26
CA THR A 268 18.60 14.49 33.87
C THR A 268 17.27 14.43 34.62
N THR A 269 16.18 14.74 33.92
CA THR A 269 14.85 14.23 34.21
C THR A 269 14.36 13.44 33.00
N THR A 270 14.25 12.13 33.22
CA THR A 270 13.83 11.10 32.29
C THR A 270 12.35 11.29 31.90
N ASN A 271 12.09 11.99 30.80
CA ASN A 271 10.85 11.86 30.03
C ASN A 271 11.22 11.22 28.68
N ASN A 272 11.12 9.90 28.62
CA ASN A 272 11.71 9.05 27.57
C ASN A 272 10.92 8.94 26.26
N ASP A 273 9.85 9.72 26.04
CA ASP A 273 8.99 9.53 24.86
C ASP A 273 9.16 10.57 23.72
N HIS A 274 10.07 11.54 23.84
CA HIS A 274 10.16 12.63 22.86
C HIS A 274 11.29 12.57 21.82
N ASN A 275 12.17 11.59 21.86
CA ASN A 275 13.20 11.44 20.81
C ASN A 275 13.10 10.05 20.18
N LYS A 276 12.06 9.81 19.38
CA LYS A 276 12.08 8.67 18.43
C LYS A 276 13.28 8.89 17.51
N GLN A 277 14.30 8.07 17.69
CA GLN A 277 15.51 8.14 16.91
C GLN A 277 15.28 7.40 15.61
N SER A 278 15.69 8.04 14.52
CA SER A 278 15.63 7.42 13.21
C SER A 278 17.03 7.00 12.80
N TYR A 279 17.14 5.77 12.33
CA TYR A 279 18.39 5.18 11.92
C TYR A 279 18.29 4.59 10.52
N ILE A 280 19.39 4.69 9.79
CA ILE A 280 19.67 3.84 8.65
C ILE A 280 20.67 2.80 9.10
N PHE A 281 20.30 1.54 8.96
CA PHE A 281 21.14 0.38 9.20
C PHE A 281 21.63 -0.12 7.86
N THR A 282 22.95 -0.13 7.62
CA THR A 282 23.53 -0.64 6.39
C THR A 282 24.72 -1.53 6.70
N THR A 283 24.82 -2.64 5.97
CA THR A 283 25.82 -3.67 6.18
C THR A 283 26.98 -3.53 5.19
N HIS A 284 28.08 -4.24 5.44
CA HIS A 284 29.23 -4.28 4.52
C HIS A 284 29.99 -5.60 4.56
N ARG A 285 30.78 -5.88 3.50
CA ARG A 285 31.51 -7.14 3.32
C ARG A 285 32.56 -7.45 4.38
N SER A 286 33.06 -6.45 5.11
CA SER A 286 33.98 -6.65 6.23
C SER A 286 33.31 -7.19 7.51
N GLN A 287 32.17 -7.87 7.37
CA GLN A 287 31.38 -8.45 8.48
C GLN A 287 31.06 -7.39 9.53
N GLY A 288 30.28 -6.39 9.13
CA GLY A 288 29.90 -5.31 10.03
C GLY A 288 28.76 -4.47 9.51
N VAL A 289 28.33 -3.58 10.38
CA VAL A 289 27.20 -2.68 10.22
C VAL A 289 27.66 -1.26 10.47
N THR A 290 27.14 -0.38 9.64
CA THR A 290 27.14 1.05 9.87
C THR A 290 25.73 1.47 10.25
N LEU A 291 25.60 2.09 11.42
CA LEU A 291 24.36 2.68 11.91
C LEU A 291 24.47 4.20 11.77
N ILE A 292 23.58 4.80 10.99
CA ILE A 292 23.57 6.25 10.70
C ILE A 292 22.33 6.83 11.39
N ASN A 293 22.52 7.68 12.38
CA ASN A 293 21.42 8.34 13.09
C ASN A 293 20.96 9.58 12.32
N THR A 294 19.85 9.48 11.61
CA THR A 294 19.32 10.59 10.80
C THR A 294 18.73 11.71 11.66
N THR A 295 18.36 11.44 12.91
CA THR A 295 17.89 12.48 13.87
C THR A 295 19.02 13.25 14.56
N ASN A 296 20.25 12.75 14.54
CA ASN A 296 21.39 13.35 15.23
C ASN A 296 22.50 13.72 14.26
N ASN A 297 22.20 14.64 13.34
CA ASN A 297 23.17 15.17 12.36
C ASN A 297 23.93 14.06 11.60
N ASN A 298 23.23 12.97 11.25
CA ASN A 298 23.81 11.79 10.59
C ASN A 298 25.00 11.17 11.33
N SER A 299 25.01 11.19 12.67
CA SER A 299 26.09 10.56 13.45
C SER A 299 26.23 9.08 13.10
N ILE A 300 27.46 8.63 12.88
CA ILE A 300 27.76 7.28 12.38
C ILE A 300 28.39 6.43 13.49
N GLU A 301 27.91 5.20 13.62
CA GLU A 301 28.47 4.17 14.49
C GLU A 301 28.80 2.92 13.67
N GLN A 302 29.98 2.35 13.92
CA GLN A 302 30.43 1.11 13.27
C GLN A 302 30.37 -0.03 14.28
N ILE A 303 29.68 -1.10 13.91
CA ILE A 303 29.46 -2.28 14.75
C ILE A 303 30.01 -3.48 13.99
N LYS A 304 30.98 -4.17 14.57
CA LYS A 304 31.46 -5.43 13.99
C LYS A 304 30.41 -6.51 14.22
N LEU A 305 30.02 -7.21 13.15
CA LEU A 305 29.19 -8.39 13.23
C LEU A 305 30.06 -9.58 12.89
N ASP A 306 30.16 -10.60 13.74
CA ASP A 306 30.79 -11.86 13.34
C ASP A 306 29.82 -12.72 12.49
N PHE A 307 29.17 -12.10 11.50
CA PHE A 307 28.20 -12.72 10.60
C PHE A 307 28.35 -12.10 9.19
N ASP A 308 28.53 -12.95 8.18
CA ASP A 308 28.65 -12.52 6.79
C ASP A 308 27.27 -12.37 6.15
N ILE A 309 27.03 -11.17 5.63
CA ILE A 309 25.78 -10.62 5.11
C ILE A 309 25.89 -10.24 3.63
N TRP A 310 26.89 -10.78 2.92
CA TRP A 310 26.98 -10.57 1.48
C TRP A 310 25.80 -11.25 0.74
N CYS A 311 25.28 -10.60 -0.31
CA CYS A 311 24.08 -11.03 -1.07
C CYS A 311 22.80 -11.07 -0.24
N THR A 312 22.61 -10.07 0.62
CA THR A 312 21.39 -9.86 1.43
C THR A 312 20.71 -8.52 1.16
N TYR A 313 21.09 -7.80 0.11
CA TYR A 313 20.57 -6.47 -0.25
C TYR A 313 19.04 -6.32 -0.08
N GLN A 314 18.27 -7.26 -0.62
CA GLN A 314 16.81 -7.30 -0.56
C GLN A 314 16.26 -8.27 0.50
N SER A 315 17.13 -8.88 1.29
CA SER A 315 16.81 -9.93 2.28
C SER A 315 16.74 -9.39 3.71
N ILE A 316 16.36 -8.12 3.85
CA ILE A 316 16.32 -7.39 5.13
C ILE A 316 14.98 -6.70 5.34
N VAL A 317 14.48 -6.72 6.58
CA VAL A 317 13.32 -5.94 6.99
C VAL A 317 13.43 -5.48 8.44
N SER A 318 12.96 -4.26 8.72
CA SER A 318 12.87 -3.70 10.08
C SER A 318 11.45 -3.85 10.62
N ILE A 319 11.33 -4.30 11.88
CA ILE A 319 10.05 -4.48 12.59
C ILE A 319 10.25 -4.08 14.05
N GLY A 320 9.65 -2.95 14.44
CA GLY A 320 9.87 -2.36 15.76
C GLY A 320 11.35 -2.03 15.96
N GLU A 321 11.94 -2.49 17.07
CA GLU A 321 13.36 -2.31 17.37
C GLU A 321 14.29 -3.35 16.70
N TYR A 322 13.72 -4.31 15.96
CA TYR A 322 14.45 -5.44 15.41
C TYR A 322 14.64 -5.35 13.90
N ILE A 323 15.76 -5.90 13.45
CA ILE A 323 16.09 -6.07 12.05
C ILE A 323 16.28 -7.55 11.79
N TYR A 324 15.57 -8.07 10.79
CA TYR A 324 15.65 -9.46 10.37
C TYR A 324 16.40 -9.52 9.04
N ILE A 325 17.39 -10.40 8.95
CA ILE A 325 18.16 -10.64 7.71
C ILE A 325 18.12 -12.13 7.40
N PHE A 326 17.82 -12.49 6.16
CA PHE A 326 17.62 -13.87 5.73
C PHE A 326 18.64 -14.29 4.67
N GLY A 327 19.27 -15.44 4.88
CA GLY A 327 20.24 -16.02 3.95
C GLY A 327 21.53 -15.23 3.85
N GLY A 328 22.13 -15.29 2.66
CA GLY A 328 23.43 -14.70 2.34
C GLY A 328 24.27 -15.69 1.54
N TYR A 329 25.21 -15.20 0.74
CA TYR A 329 25.97 -16.07 -0.18
C TYR A 329 26.75 -17.16 0.57
N THR A 330 27.39 -16.79 1.68
CA THR A 330 28.16 -17.70 2.54
C THR A 330 27.31 -18.41 3.59
N ASN A 331 26.16 -17.82 3.96
CA ASN A 331 25.26 -18.33 4.98
C ASN A 331 23.82 -18.54 4.44
N PRO A 332 23.61 -19.26 3.33
CA PRO A 332 22.31 -19.31 2.66
C PRO A 332 21.22 -19.97 3.52
N ASN A 333 21.62 -20.81 4.48
CA ASN A 333 20.73 -21.53 5.40
C ASN A 333 20.56 -20.85 6.76
N LYS A 334 21.05 -19.62 6.94
CA LYS A 334 20.94 -18.88 8.21
C LYS A 334 20.01 -17.70 8.08
N TRP A 335 19.50 -17.23 9.21
CA TRP A 335 18.89 -15.92 9.34
C TRP A 335 19.32 -15.32 10.68
N MET A 336 19.25 -13.99 10.80
CA MET A 336 19.62 -13.29 12.03
C MET A 336 18.56 -12.26 12.45
N LYS A 337 18.48 -12.04 13.76
CA LYS A 337 17.71 -10.97 14.40
C LYS A 337 18.68 -10.04 15.11
N PHE A 338 18.75 -8.79 14.66
CA PHE A 338 19.55 -7.74 15.28
C PHE A 338 18.63 -6.79 16.06
N SER A 339 19.07 -6.32 17.22
CA SER A 339 18.34 -5.33 18.02
C SER A 339 19.05 -4.00 17.97
N ILE A 340 18.35 -2.96 17.51
CA ILE A 340 18.88 -1.58 17.51
C ILE A 340 19.12 -1.09 18.94
N LYS A 341 18.26 -1.48 19.88
CA LYS A 341 18.36 -1.08 21.28
C LYS A 341 19.63 -1.62 21.94
N SER A 342 19.91 -2.91 21.78
CA SER A 342 21.12 -3.54 22.36
C SER A 342 22.35 -3.39 21.46
N LYS A 343 22.15 -2.96 20.21
CA LYS A 343 23.18 -2.87 19.15
C LYS A 343 23.92 -4.19 18.94
N SER A 344 23.20 -5.30 19.05
CA SER A 344 23.77 -6.65 19.00
C SER A 344 22.86 -7.65 18.29
N ILE A 345 23.44 -8.78 17.89
CA ILE A 345 22.69 -9.90 17.34
C ILE A 345 22.02 -10.64 18.51
N GLU A 346 20.70 -10.65 18.55
CA GLU A 346 19.94 -11.38 19.56
C GLU A 346 19.80 -12.86 19.22
N HIS A 347 19.74 -13.18 17.92
CA HIS A 347 19.54 -14.55 17.46
C HIS A 347 20.17 -14.79 16.09
N ILE A 348 20.73 -15.97 15.91
CA ILE A 348 21.10 -16.54 14.61
C ILE A 348 20.47 -17.92 14.54
N GLY A 349 19.53 -18.10 13.61
CA GLY A 349 18.80 -19.33 13.42
C GLY A 349 19.11 -20.00 12.08
N ASN A 350 18.67 -21.25 11.92
CA ASN A 350 18.64 -21.91 10.62
C ASN A 350 17.31 -21.64 9.91
N ILE A 351 17.34 -21.61 8.58
CA ILE A 351 16.14 -21.64 7.74
C ILE A 351 15.69 -23.11 7.62
N GLU A 352 14.73 -23.51 8.45
CA GLU A 352 14.21 -24.88 8.52
C GLU A 352 12.77 -24.95 8.01
N GLY A 353 12.39 -26.07 7.38
CA GLY A 353 11.03 -26.26 6.83
C GLY A 353 10.81 -25.72 5.41
N ILE A 354 11.69 -24.83 4.94
CA ILE A 354 11.74 -24.34 3.56
C ILE A 354 13.16 -24.49 3.00
N TYR A 355 13.35 -24.17 1.72
CA TYR A 355 14.69 -24.19 1.14
C TYR A 355 15.48 -22.93 1.52
N ALA A 356 16.77 -23.10 1.78
CA ALA A 356 17.73 -22.01 1.96
C ALA A 356 18.09 -21.35 0.61
N ASP A 357 18.45 -20.05 0.61
CA ASP A 357 18.98 -19.37 -0.58
C ASP A 357 19.66 -18.04 -0.20
N TYR A 358 20.14 -17.29 -1.19
CA TYR A 358 20.59 -15.90 -1.05
C TYR A 358 19.86 -15.01 -2.06
N ASN A 359 20.02 -13.69 -1.92
CA ASN A 359 19.29 -12.70 -2.74
C ASN A 359 17.76 -12.91 -2.69
N ILE A 360 17.25 -13.28 -1.52
CA ILE A 360 15.81 -13.50 -1.26
C ILE A 360 15.17 -12.13 -1.06
N SER A 361 14.12 -11.80 -1.82
CA SER A 361 13.40 -10.54 -1.59
C SER A 361 12.39 -10.71 -0.47
N VAL A 362 12.35 -9.80 0.50
CA VAL A 362 11.46 -9.91 1.67
C VAL A 362 10.55 -8.72 1.86
N CYS A 363 9.38 -8.95 2.45
CA CYS A 363 8.48 -7.89 2.90
C CYS A 363 7.70 -8.32 4.15
N TYR A 364 7.35 -7.36 5.00
CA TYR A 364 6.55 -7.61 6.21
C TYR A 364 5.08 -7.28 5.97
N ASP A 365 4.18 -8.10 6.49
CA ASP A 365 2.73 -7.93 6.31
C ASP A 365 2.07 -6.93 7.27
N GLY A 366 2.86 -6.32 8.16
CA GLY A 366 2.36 -5.42 9.19
C GLY A 366 1.79 -6.14 10.42
N LYS A 367 1.83 -7.48 10.47
CA LYS A 367 1.22 -8.28 11.54
C LYS A 367 2.20 -9.20 12.25
N ASP A 368 2.55 -10.31 11.61
CA ASP A 368 3.38 -11.36 12.23
C ASP A 368 4.15 -12.20 11.22
N HIS A 369 4.02 -11.94 9.91
CA HIS A 369 4.73 -12.69 8.88
C HIS A 369 5.62 -11.80 8.02
N ILE A 370 6.84 -12.26 7.83
CA ILE A 370 7.73 -11.79 6.77
C ILE A 370 7.60 -12.77 5.61
N TYR A 371 7.31 -12.27 4.42
CA TYR A 371 7.24 -13.07 3.20
C TYR A 371 8.62 -13.10 2.54
N LEU A 372 9.02 -14.28 2.06
CA LEU A 372 10.29 -14.54 1.39
C LEU A 372 9.99 -14.97 -0.05
N VAL A 373 10.37 -14.13 -1.02
CA VAL A 373 10.01 -14.31 -2.43
C VAL A 373 11.25 -14.65 -3.25
N ASN A 374 11.22 -15.84 -3.85
CA ASN A 374 12.29 -16.39 -4.67
C ASN A 374 13.67 -16.31 -3.98
N GLY A 375 14.72 -16.27 -4.78
CA GLY A 375 16.12 -16.27 -4.42
C GLY A 375 16.95 -16.46 -5.68
N TYR A 376 18.27 -16.50 -5.54
CA TYR A 376 19.14 -16.69 -6.70
C TYR A 376 19.00 -18.09 -7.31
N ASN A 377 18.98 -19.13 -6.48
CA ASN A 377 18.89 -20.52 -6.94
C ASN A 377 17.43 -20.96 -7.12
N ILE A 378 16.53 -20.46 -6.27
CA ILE A 378 15.13 -20.91 -6.20
C ILE A 378 14.21 -19.78 -6.64
N LYS A 379 13.65 -19.91 -7.84
CA LYS A 379 12.97 -18.83 -8.58
C LYS A 379 11.45 -18.97 -8.66
N ASN A 380 10.88 -19.84 -7.83
CA ASN A 380 9.50 -20.29 -7.97
C ASN A 380 8.77 -20.46 -6.63
N ARG A 381 8.99 -19.55 -5.66
CA ARG A 381 8.47 -19.68 -4.29
C ARG A 381 8.00 -18.36 -3.68
N ILE A 382 7.00 -18.49 -2.81
CA ILE A 382 6.71 -17.57 -1.73
C ILE A 382 6.68 -18.41 -0.46
N ASP A 383 7.61 -18.16 0.44
CA ASP A 383 7.63 -18.72 1.78
C ASP A 383 7.28 -17.61 2.79
N ARG A 384 6.98 -17.95 4.04
CA ARG A 384 6.78 -16.96 5.10
C ARG A 384 7.46 -17.38 6.40
N PHE A 385 7.87 -16.38 7.17
CA PHE A 385 8.50 -16.52 8.47
C PHE A 385 7.64 -15.83 9.51
N ASN A 386 7.19 -16.57 10.52
CA ASN A 386 6.39 -16.04 11.60
C ASN A 386 7.29 -15.49 12.72
N ILE A 387 7.23 -14.18 12.98
CA ILE A 387 8.13 -13.50 13.92
C ILE A 387 7.87 -13.84 15.39
N LYS A 388 6.70 -14.40 15.72
CA LYS A 388 6.34 -14.79 17.10
C LYS A 388 6.84 -16.19 17.43
N THR A 389 6.70 -17.11 16.47
CA THR A 389 7.11 -18.52 16.65
C THR A 389 8.54 -18.78 16.18
N MET A 390 9.11 -17.87 15.39
CA MET A 390 10.41 -18.01 14.72
C MET A 390 10.47 -19.22 13.78
N GLN A 391 9.35 -19.56 13.13
CA GLN A 391 9.23 -20.70 12.22
C GLN A 391 8.99 -20.26 10.78
N PHE A 392 9.53 -21.03 9.84
CA PHE A 392 9.26 -20.87 8.42
C PHE A 392 8.21 -21.87 7.95
N GLU A 393 7.44 -21.46 6.96
CA GLU A 393 6.54 -22.36 6.24
C GLU A 393 6.42 -21.95 4.78
N ARG A 394 6.13 -22.93 3.93
CA ARG A 394 5.88 -22.69 2.51
C ARG A 394 4.50 -22.11 2.33
N TYR A 395 4.41 -20.97 1.64
CA TYR A 395 3.14 -20.27 1.44
C TYR A 395 2.52 -20.54 0.07
N HIS A 396 3.31 -20.40 -1.01
CA HIS A 396 2.87 -20.61 -2.37
C HIS A 396 4.03 -21.00 -3.30
N ARG A 397 3.75 -21.70 -4.40
CA ARG A 397 4.74 -22.02 -5.45
C ARG A 397 4.44 -21.17 -6.67
N LEU A 398 5.37 -20.28 -7.03
CA LEU A 398 5.25 -19.45 -8.22
C LEU A 398 5.58 -20.26 -9.50
N PRO A 399 5.12 -19.82 -10.67
CA PRO A 399 5.69 -20.20 -11.96
C PRO A 399 7.21 -19.93 -12.06
N ASP A 400 7.95 -20.76 -12.81
CA ASP A 400 9.42 -20.66 -12.94
C ASP A 400 9.90 -19.43 -13.72
N GLU A 401 8.99 -18.66 -14.32
CA GLU A 401 9.29 -17.56 -15.24
C GLU A 401 9.69 -16.23 -14.57
N TYR A 402 9.53 -16.09 -13.25
CA TYR A 402 9.74 -14.80 -12.57
C TYR A 402 11.18 -14.51 -12.14
N GLY A 403 12.02 -15.53 -12.04
CA GLY A 403 13.42 -15.32 -11.68
C GLY A 403 13.66 -14.72 -10.29
N GLN A 404 14.86 -14.18 -10.08
CA GLN A 404 15.22 -13.46 -8.86
C GLN A 404 14.42 -12.16 -8.75
N GLN A 405 14.09 -11.74 -7.52
CA GLN A 405 13.42 -10.47 -7.26
C GLN A 405 14.40 -9.45 -6.65
N VAL A 406 14.20 -8.17 -6.96
CA VAL A 406 15.02 -7.06 -6.43
C VAL A 406 14.33 -6.26 -5.34
N SER A 407 13.00 -6.31 -5.28
CA SER A 407 12.21 -5.60 -4.27
C SER A 407 10.80 -6.17 -4.21
N THR A 408 10.25 -6.30 -3.01
CA THR A 408 8.91 -6.84 -2.79
C THR A 408 8.18 -5.97 -1.78
N MET A 409 6.92 -5.63 -2.01
CA MET A 409 6.08 -4.91 -1.05
C MET A 409 4.71 -5.56 -0.93
N ILE A 410 4.02 -5.31 0.18
CA ILE A 410 2.59 -5.61 0.30
C ILE A 410 1.83 -4.29 0.20
N PHE A 411 0.87 -4.21 -0.71
CA PHE A 411 0.03 -3.04 -0.93
C PHE A 411 -1.40 -3.48 -1.24
N LYS A 412 -2.37 -2.92 -0.52
CA LYS A 412 -3.82 -3.21 -0.68
C LYS A 412 -4.15 -4.72 -0.77
N GLY A 413 -3.55 -5.52 0.10
CA GLY A 413 -3.80 -6.96 0.19
C GLY A 413 -3.10 -7.83 -0.87
N SER A 414 -2.33 -7.22 -1.77
CA SER A 414 -1.52 -7.94 -2.75
C SER A 414 -0.03 -7.77 -2.46
N LEU A 415 0.73 -8.83 -2.71
CA LEU A 415 2.19 -8.82 -2.73
C LEU A 415 2.64 -8.46 -4.14
N TYR A 416 3.40 -7.38 -4.26
CA TYR A 416 4.01 -6.94 -5.51
C TYR A 416 5.51 -7.21 -5.47
N SER A 417 6.08 -7.72 -6.55
CA SER A 417 7.52 -8.00 -6.61
C SER A 417 8.14 -7.70 -7.98
N VAL A 418 9.25 -6.96 -7.98
CA VAL A 418 9.99 -6.55 -9.17
C VAL A 418 11.08 -7.57 -9.50
N THR A 419 11.10 -8.05 -10.75
CA THR A 419 12.07 -9.05 -11.20
C THR A 419 13.45 -8.45 -11.51
N TYR A 420 14.53 -9.18 -11.19
CA TYR A 420 15.90 -8.81 -11.54
C TYR A 420 16.18 -9.08 -13.02
N ASN A 421 16.68 -8.07 -13.74
CA ASN A 421 16.96 -8.13 -15.19
C ASN A 421 15.78 -8.65 -16.04
N GLY A 422 14.56 -8.56 -15.51
CA GLY A 422 13.33 -8.95 -16.17
C GLY A 422 12.42 -7.74 -16.35
N ASN A 423 11.49 -7.87 -17.30
CA ASN A 423 10.46 -6.89 -17.59
C ASN A 423 9.09 -7.32 -17.04
N LYS A 424 9.10 -8.21 -16.05
CA LYS A 424 7.89 -8.73 -15.38
C LYS A 424 7.83 -8.21 -13.95
N MET A 425 6.62 -8.08 -13.44
CA MET A 425 6.31 -7.84 -12.04
C MET A 425 5.24 -8.84 -11.61
N ILE A 426 5.46 -9.46 -10.45
CA ILE A 426 4.47 -10.33 -9.82
C ILE A 426 3.48 -9.43 -9.08
N GLN A 427 2.19 -9.62 -9.30
CA GLN A 427 1.15 -9.28 -8.32
C GLN A 427 0.51 -10.57 -7.83
N PHE A 428 0.62 -10.83 -6.54
CA PHE A 428 0.08 -12.02 -5.90
C PHE A 428 -0.97 -11.61 -4.86
N ASP A 429 -2.23 -12.00 -5.07
CA ASP A 429 -3.30 -11.77 -4.12
C ASP A 429 -3.09 -12.66 -2.89
N LEU A 430 -2.85 -12.06 -1.72
CA LEU A 430 -2.57 -12.82 -0.50
C LEU A 430 -3.78 -13.60 0.02
N THR A 431 -5.01 -13.18 -0.33
CA THR A 431 -6.27 -13.79 0.10
C THR A 431 -6.65 -14.93 -0.82
N ASN A 432 -6.75 -14.64 -2.13
CA ASN A 432 -7.22 -15.59 -3.13
C ASN A 432 -6.09 -16.50 -3.66
N ARG A 433 -4.83 -16.15 -3.38
CA ARG A 433 -3.63 -16.86 -3.84
C ARG A 433 -3.56 -16.95 -5.37
N THR A 434 -4.07 -15.92 -6.03
CA THR A 434 -4.04 -15.77 -7.49
C THR A 434 -2.87 -14.88 -7.89
N ILE A 435 -2.34 -15.13 -9.09
CA ILE A 435 -1.24 -14.35 -9.65
C ILE A 435 -1.77 -13.55 -10.84
N GLU A 436 -1.55 -12.24 -10.81
CA GLU A 436 -1.72 -11.35 -11.95
C GLU A 436 -0.34 -10.97 -12.51
N ASN A 437 -0.19 -11.15 -13.81
CA ASN A 437 1.05 -10.89 -14.52
C ASN A 437 1.07 -9.45 -15.03
N HIS A 438 2.07 -8.68 -14.59
CA HIS A 438 2.32 -7.35 -15.13
C HIS A 438 3.61 -7.34 -15.93
N GLN A 439 3.51 -6.99 -17.21
CA GLN A 439 4.67 -6.64 -18.01
C GLN A 439 4.93 -5.15 -17.86
N ILE A 440 6.16 -4.78 -17.52
CA ILE A 440 6.61 -3.39 -17.34
C ILE A 440 7.76 -3.10 -18.29
N ASP A 441 7.81 -1.90 -18.86
CA ASP A 441 8.91 -1.47 -19.74
C ASP A 441 10.15 -1.03 -18.94
N ILE A 442 10.58 -1.87 -18.00
CA ILE A 442 11.64 -1.57 -17.04
C ILE A 442 12.48 -2.83 -16.84
N THR A 443 13.81 -2.71 -16.96
CA THR A 443 14.73 -3.81 -16.64
C THR A 443 15.45 -3.50 -15.35
N ALA A 444 14.89 -3.95 -14.22
CA ALA A 444 15.36 -3.57 -12.91
C ALA A 444 16.68 -4.27 -12.53
N TYR A 445 17.68 -3.48 -12.13
CA TYR A 445 18.89 -3.99 -11.50
C TYR A 445 18.78 -4.02 -9.97
N SER A 446 18.22 -2.95 -9.41
CA SER A 446 17.93 -2.78 -7.98
C SER A 446 16.64 -1.98 -7.83
N ALA A 447 15.90 -2.20 -6.76
CA ALA A 447 14.73 -1.40 -6.47
C ALA A 447 14.45 -1.31 -4.96
N CYS A 448 13.73 -0.28 -4.57
CA CYS A 448 13.11 -0.18 -3.26
C CYS A 448 11.67 0.34 -3.41
N HIS A 449 10.93 0.44 -2.32
CA HIS A 449 9.54 0.89 -2.32
C HIS A 449 9.24 1.76 -1.09
N ASP A 450 8.18 2.55 -1.21
CA ASP A 450 7.67 3.39 -0.12
C ASP A 450 6.56 2.73 0.73
N ASN A 451 6.24 1.45 0.45
CA ASN A 451 5.08 0.74 1.02
C ASN A 451 3.72 1.40 0.71
N ASN A 452 3.67 2.34 -0.23
CA ASN A 452 2.48 3.08 -0.62
C ASN A 452 2.24 3.00 -2.13
N GLY A 453 2.56 1.84 -2.71
CA GLY A 453 2.30 1.54 -4.11
C GLY A 453 3.39 2.02 -5.07
N ASN A 454 4.46 2.68 -4.62
CA ASN A 454 5.53 3.13 -5.50
C ASN A 454 6.80 2.28 -5.34
N PHE A 455 7.31 1.80 -6.47
CA PHE A 455 8.67 1.29 -6.61
C PHE A 455 9.59 2.37 -7.18
N PHE A 456 10.80 2.44 -6.65
CA PHE A 456 11.90 3.24 -7.19
C PHE A 456 12.94 2.27 -7.73
N ILE A 457 13.20 2.33 -9.04
CA ILE A 457 13.91 1.30 -9.78
C ILE A 457 15.11 1.91 -10.51
N CYS A 458 16.27 1.29 -10.33
CA CYS A 458 17.46 1.56 -11.13
C CYS A 458 17.48 0.60 -12.33
N ASP A 459 17.34 1.15 -13.53
CA ASP A 459 17.42 0.43 -14.81
C ASP A 459 18.79 0.73 -15.44
N VAL A 460 19.75 -0.15 -15.18
CA VAL A 460 21.14 0.02 -15.62
C VAL A 460 21.33 -0.20 -17.11
N ILE A 461 20.43 -0.97 -17.74
CA ILE A 461 20.51 -1.27 -19.18
C ILE A 461 20.13 -0.04 -19.98
N ASN A 462 19.01 0.58 -19.61
CA ASN A 462 18.51 1.79 -20.28
C ASN A 462 19.05 3.09 -19.64
N LYS A 463 19.83 2.98 -18.56
CA LYS A 463 20.41 4.10 -17.80
C LYS A 463 19.35 5.08 -17.28
N ARG A 464 18.28 4.53 -16.70
CA ARG A 464 17.16 5.31 -16.15
C ARG A 464 17.01 5.08 -14.65
N PHE A 465 16.57 6.11 -13.94
CA PHE A 465 16.05 5.99 -12.59
C PHE A 465 14.57 6.31 -12.61
N ILE A 466 13.75 5.39 -12.12
CA ILE A 466 12.32 5.36 -12.43
C ILE A 466 11.51 5.23 -11.15
N LYS A 467 10.41 5.98 -11.07
CA LYS A 467 9.30 5.72 -10.14
C LYS A 467 8.19 5.00 -10.90
N TYR A 468 7.81 3.81 -10.45
CA TYR A 468 6.70 3.03 -10.98
C TYR A 468 5.61 2.88 -9.92
N ASN A 469 4.38 3.27 -10.22
CA ASN A 469 3.24 3.08 -9.31
C ASN A 469 2.42 1.87 -9.73
N VAL A 470 2.21 0.91 -8.83
CA VAL A 470 1.52 -0.35 -9.16
C VAL A 470 0.01 -0.19 -9.35
N GLU A 471 -0.60 0.84 -8.76
CA GLU A 471 -2.04 1.08 -8.87
C GLU A 471 -2.38 1.81 -10.16
N THR A 472 -1.68 2.91 -10.46
CA THR A 472 -1.92 3.69 -11.68
C THR A 472 -1.21 3.11 -12.89
N LYS A 473 -0.29 2.16 -12.68
CA LYS A 473 0.63 1.59 -13.70
C LYS A 473 1.48 2.65 -14.41
N GLN A 474 1.62 3.83 -13.80
CA GLN A 474 2.36 4.95 -14.37
C GLN A 474 3.86 4.85 -14.07
N THR A 475 4.65 5.23 -15.06
CA THR A 475 6.10 5.28 -15.00
C THR A 475 6.54 6.74 -15.10
N VAL A 476 7.35 7.20 -14.15
CA VAL A 476 7.94 8.55 -14.14
C VAL A 476 9.46 8.42 -14.13
N ASN A 477 10.13 9.02 -15.12
CA ASN A 477 11.57 9.13 -15.12
C ASN A 477 12.01 10.21 -14.12
N LEU A 478 12.84 9.81 -13.17
CA LEU A 478 13.45 10.70 -12.19
C LEU A 478 14.76 11.27 -12.73
N LYS A 479 15.18 12.43 -12.23
CA LYS A 479 16.48 13.00 -12.60
C LYS A 479 17.58 12.17 -11.95
N PHE A 480 18.16 11.28 -12.74
CA PHE A 480 19.30 10.49 -12.32
C PHE A 480 20.57 11.32 -12.47
N THR A 481 21.25 11.61 -11.36
CA THR A 481 22.67 11.99 -11.40
C THR A 481 23.46 10.69 -11.24
N PRO A 482 24.21 10.24 -12.27
CA PRO A 482 24.95 8.99 -12.17
C PRO A 482 25.89 8.99 -10.97
N THR A 483 25.96 7.86 -10.28
CA THR A 483 27.17 7.46 -9.55
C THR A 483 28.36 7.67 -10.48
N GLU A 484 29.51 8.14 -9.99
CA GLU A 484 30.74 8.29 -10.78
C GLU A 484 31.13 7.01 -11.56
N HIS A 485 30.59 5.87 -11.14
CA HIS A 485 30.81 4.60 -11.79
C HIS A 485 30.16 4.50 -13.20
N PRO A 486 30.93 4.16 -14.25
CA PRO A 486 30.47 4.15 -15.64
C PRO A 486 29.35 3.15 -15.94
N LYS A 487 29.15 2.15 -15.08
CA LYS A 487 28.07 1.16 -15.20
C LYS A 487 26.77 1.55 -14.47
N GLY A 488 26.77 2.62 -13.66
CA GLY A 488 25.56 3.13 -12.99
C GLY A 488 24.93 2.18 -11.97
N TYR A 489 25.71 1.34 -11.29
CA TYR A 489 25.17 0.42 -10.29
C TYR A 489 24.78 1.17 -9.01
N ALA A 490 23.54 0.97 -8.57
CA ALA A 490 23.02 1.48 -7.32
C ALA A 490 22.36 0.33 -6.52
N TYR A 491 22.28 0.48 -5.20
CA TYR A 491 21.61 -0.47 -4.30
C TYR A 491 20.64 0.31 -3.43
N LEU A 492 19.43 0.47 -3.95
CA LEU A 492 18.45 1.44 -3.47
C LEU A 492 17.79 1.02 -2.15
N MET A 493 17.58 1.97 -1.27
CA MET A 493 16.80 1.83 -0.04
C MET A 493 15.95 3.10 0.16
N TYR A 494 14.67 2.93 0.46
CA TYR A 494 13.77 4.05 0.75
C TYR A 494 13.84 4.43 2.23
N HIS A 495 13.87 5.74 2.50
CA HIS A 495 13.80 6.29 3.84
C HIS A 495 12.86 7.50 3.85
N ARG A 496 11.89 7.47 4.76
CA ARG A 496 11.01 8.63 5.01
C ARG A 496 11.50 9.37 6.24
N GLU A 497 12.16 10.51 6.02
CA GLU A 497 12.66 11.34 7.10
C GLU A 497 11.49 11.98 7.86
N SER A 498 10.59 12.63 7.12
CA SER A 498 9.41 13.30 7.68
C SER A 498 8.14 13.04 6.86
N SER A 499 7.01 13.62 7.26
CA SER A 499 5.77 13.54 6.49
C SER A 499 5.89 14.17 5.09
N THR A 500 6.81 15.12 4.92
CA THR A 500 7.02 15.92 3.70
C THR A 500 8.37 15.69 3.03
N SER A 501 9.21 14.81 3.58
CA SER A 501 10.55 14.58 3.07
C SER A 501 10.88 13.09 3.04
N SER A 502 11.23 12.62 1.86
CA SER A 502 11.54 11.23 1.58
C SER A 502 12.75 11.13 0.67
N PHE A 503 13.59 10.15 0.95
CA PHE A 503 14.84 9.96 0.25
C PHE A 503 14.97 8.52 -0.25
N ILE A 504 15.65 8.39 -1.38
CA ILE A 504 16.21 7.11 -1.83
C ILE A 504 17.71 7.16 -1.60
N TYR A 505 18.22 6.26 -0.78
CA TYR A 505 19.66 6.10 -0.58
C TYR A 505 20.18 4.97 -1.47
N SER A 506 21.45 5.07 -1.86
CA SER A 506 22.22 3.97 -2.39
C SER A 506 23.48 3.77 -1.57
N PHE A 507 23.63 2.59 -0.97
CA PHE A 507 24.81 2.20 -0.20
C PHE A 507 25.62 1.18 -0.97
N ALA A 508 26.41 1.63 -1.94
CA ALA A 508 27.25 0.75 -2.74
C ALA A 508 28.71 0.69 -2.23
N GLY A 509 29.10 1.67 -1.41
CA GLY A 509 30.38 1.72 -0.71
C GLY A 509 31.53 2.20 -1.58
N ALA A 510 32.76 1.89 -1.17
CA ALA A 510 33.99 2.34 -1.81
C ALA A 510 34.09 2.05 -3.31
N SER A 511 33.46 0.97 -3.80
CA SER A 511 33.53 0.57 -5.21
C SER A 511 32.68 1.43 -6.16
N PHE A 512 31.56 1.98 -5.70
CA PHE A 512 30.57 2.62 -6.58
C PHE A 512 30.07 3.97 -6.06
N GLY A 513 30.51 4.39 -4.86
CA GLY A 513 30.05 5.58 -4.18
C GLY A 513 28.72 5.37 -3.46
N ASN A 514 28.38 6.31 -2.58
CA ASN A 514 27.09 6.37 -1.92
C ASN A 514 26.40 7.68 -2.29
N PHE A 515 25.08 7.65 -2.44
CA PHE A 515 24.30 8.86 -2.67
C PHE A 515 22.96 8.82 -1.94
N LYS A 516 22.37 9.99 -1.73
CA LYS A 516 20.97 10.13 -1.38
C LYS A 516 20.27 10.99 -2.42
N TYR A 517 19.03 10.64 -2.72
CA TYR A 517 18.19 11.30 -3.70
C TYR A 517 16.92 11.80 -3.00
N SER A 518 16.68 13.11 -3.05
CA SER A 518 15.45 13.76 -2.57
C SER A 518 14.32 13.53 -3.58
N ILE A 519 13.24 12.89 -3.14
CA ILE A 519 12.10 12.61 -4.00
C ILE A 519 11.35 13.89 -4.32
N GLU A 520 11.20 14.77 -3.33
CA GLU A 520 10.48 16.03 -3.44
C GLU A 520 11.24 17.06 -4.29
N ASP A 521 12.56 17.16 -4.13
CA ASP A 521 13.39 18.13 -4.87
C ASP A 521 13.87 17.60 -6.22
N ASN A 522 13.75 16.28 -6.46
CA ASN A 522 14.22 15.62 -7.67
C ASN A 522 15.73 15.87 -7.91
N GLN A 523 16.51 15.73 -6.83
CA GLN A 523 17.95 15.99 -6.79
C GLN A 523 18.69 14.87 -6.05
N SER A 524 19.92 14.60 -6.46
CA SER A 524 20.83 13.65 -5.82
C SER A 524 22.06 14.37 -5.30
N GLU A 525 22.55 13.95 -4.15
CA GLU A 525 23.84 14.38 -3.60
C GLU A 525 24.67 13.18 -3.10
N PRO A 526 26.01 13.24 -3.21
CA PRO A 526 26.88 12.23 -2.64
C PRO A 526 26.76 12.24 -1.11
N ILE A 527 26.95 11.08 -0.50
CA ILE A 527 27.05 10.93 0.94
C ILE A 527 28.20 10.00 1.26
N LEU A 528 28.75 10.06 2.47
CA LEU A 528 29.79 9.13 2.92
C LEU A 528 30.95 9.02 1.90
N GLU A 529 31.45 10.14 1.40
CA GLU A 529 32.47 10.16 0.33
C GLU A 529 33.76 9.42 0.74
N ASP A 530 34.08 9.42 2.03
CA ASP A 530 35.22 8.72 2.61
C ASP A 530 34.91 7.27 3.06
N ASP A 531 33.81 6.67 2.59
CA ASP A 531 33.43 5.31 2.98
C ASP A 531 34.48 4.29 2.49
N LYS A 532 35.04 3.53 3.43
CA LYS A 532 36.11 2.55 3.17
C LYS A 532 35.56 1.14 2.94
N PHE A 533 34.24 0.96 3.10
CA PHE A 533 33.63 -0.35 3.10
C PHE A 533 33.01 -0.70 1.74
N GLU A 534 33.15 -1.96 1.35
CA GLU A 534 32.44 -2.54 0.20
C GLU A 534 31.01 -2.92 0.60
N ARG A 535 30.01 -2.31 -0.05
CA ARG A 535 28.58 -2.51 0.29
C ARG A 535 27.74 -3.04 -0.85
N CYS A 536 28.34 -3.31 -2.01
CA CYS A 536 27.60 -3.90 -3.11
C CYS A 536 26.96 -5.25 -2.71
N TRP A 537 25.67 -5.39 -3.01
CA TRP A 537 24.82 -6.52 -2.60
C TRP A 537 24.66 -6.72 -1.08
N CYS A 538 24.94 -5.69 -0.28
CA CYS A 538 24.76 -5.73 1.17
C CYS A 538 23.39 -5.14 1.55
N ALA A 539 22.79 -5.68 2.61
CA ALA A 539 21.52 -5.22 3.16
C ALA A 539 21.59 -3.78 3.68
N ALA A 540 20.52 -3.02 3.43
CA ALA A 540 20.27 -1.75 4.09
C ALA A 540 18.77 -1.59 4.41
N THR A 541 18.44 -1.00 5.55
CA THR A 541 17.06 -0.71 5.94
C THR A 541 16.97 0.53 6.82
N SER A 542 15.81 1.16 6.82
CA SER A 542 15.47 2.25 7.73
C SER A 542 14.72 1.71 8.94
N ILE A 543 14.97 2.29 10.11
CA ILE A 543 14.27 1.93 11.35
C ILE A 543 14.03 3.19 12.18
N LYS A 544 12.82 3.33 12.72
CA LYS A 544 12.46 4.37 13.68
C LYS A 544 12.22 3.68 15.01
N TYR A 545 13.02 4.05 16.01
CA TYR A 545 13.02 3.46 17.35
C TYR A 545 12.71 4.52 18.39
#